data_AF-A0A1V9E144-F1
#
_entry.id   AF-A0A1V9E144-F1
#
_cell.length_a   1.000
_cell.length_b   1.000
_cell.length_c   1.000
_cell.angle_alpha   90.00
_cell.angle_beta   90.00
_cell.angle_gamma   90.00
#
_symmetry.space_group_name_H-M   'P 1'
#
loop_
_entity.id
_entity.type
_entity.pdbx_description
1 polymer ?
#
loop_
_entity_poly.entity_id
_entity_poly.type
_entity_poly.pdbx_seq_one_letter_code
_entity_poly.pdbx_strand_id
1 'polypeptide(L)'
;MHTTKAKYINELLNTENDHLKKLNEIVLQSIEQEKLLLESINEQSAEQLSFGQRLADRVARFGGSWKFISWFAVILAIWIGVNLVLVTRDRFDPYPFILLNLLLSCLAAIQAPVIMMSQNRQEEKDRKRNENDYVVNLKAEIEIRTLHQKIDLLIQEQFKKLIESQAEQIKLLQSIIRDNAKHNGDKNKSSGQ
;
A
#
# COMPACT_ATOMS: atom_id res chain seq x y z
N MET A 1 -49.79 27.84 -9.97
CA MET A 1 -48.46 27.64 -10.60
C MET A 1 -47.32 27.32 -9.61
N HIS A 2 -47.50 27.45 -8.28
CA HIS A 2 -46.44 27.23 -7.28
C HIS A 2 -46.23 25.76 -6.84
N THR A 3 -47.22 24.88 -6.99
CA THR A 3 -47.18 23.49 -6.50
C THR A 3 -46.26 22.57 -7.31
N THR A 4 -46.07 22.82 -8.60
CA THR A 4 -45.21 21.99 -9.47
C THR A 4 -43.72 22.19 -9.17
N LYS A 5 -43.32 23.42 -8.81
CA LYS A 5 -41.93 23.78 -8.49
C LYS A 5 -41.48 23.18 -7.15
N ALA A 6 -42.37 23.21 -6.15
CA ALA A 6 -42.12 22.57 -4.85
C ALA A 6 -42.02 21.04 -4.94
N LYS A 7 -42.78 20.42 -5.85
CA LYS A 7 -42.73 18.97 -6.11
C LYS A 7 -41.42 18.56 -6.78
N TYR A 8 -40.98 19.32 -7.80
CA TYR A 8 -39.71 19.11 -8.49
C TYR A 8 -38.49 19.34 -7.59
N ILE A 9 -38.51 20.35 -6.72
CA ILE A 9 -37.45 20.60 -5.73
C ILE A 9 -37.38 19.47 -4.69
N ASN A 10 -38.53 18.95 -4.24
CA ASN A 10 -38.54 17.77 -3.36
C ASN A 10 -38.05 16.49 -4.05
N GLU A 11 -38.32 16.34 -5.34
CA GLU A 11 -37.90 15.19 -6.14
C GLU A 11 -36.39 15.22 -6.44
N LEU A 12 -35.83 16.40 -6.69
CA LEU A 12 -34.38 16.63 -6.77
C LEU A 12 -33.69 16.43 -5.42
N LEU A 13 -34.24 16.97 -4.33
CA LEU A 13 -33.69 16.80 -2.97
C LEU A 13 -33.74 15.33 -2.49
N ASN A 14 -34.76 14.57 -2.88
CA ASN A 14 -34.85 13.15 -2.57
C ASN A 14 -33.88 12.31 -3.43
N THR A 15 -33.66 12.68 -4.69
CA THR A 15 -32.71 12.01 -5.58
C THR A 15 -31.26 12.25 -5.16
N GLU A 16 -30.93 13.47 -4.72
CA GLU A 16 -29.63 13.76 -4.10
C GLU A 16 -29.43 12.96 -2.81
N ASN A 17 -30.42 12.92 -1.91
CA ASN A 17 -30.33 12.11 -0.69
C ASN A 17 -30.14 10.60 -0.97
N ASP A 18 -30.75 10.07 -2.03
CA ASP A 18 -30.63 8.66 -2.40
C ASP A 18 -29.25 8.35 -3.00
N HIS A 19 -28.70 9.26 -3.81
CA HIS A 19 -27.33 9.15 -4.33
C HIS A 19 -26.29 9.26 -3.21
N LEU A 20 -26.49 10.16 -2.27
CA LEU A 20 -25.62 10.33 -1.10
C LEU A 20 -25.67 9.08 -0.19
N LYS A 21 -26.84 8.46 -0.03
CA LYS A 21 -26.98 7.16 0.67
C LYS A 21 -26.20 6.05 -0.02
N LYS A 22 -26.35 5.89 -1.34
CA LYS A 22 -25.59 4.89 -2.10
C LYS A 22 -24.09 5.12 -2.02
N LEU A 23 -23.64 6.37 -2.06
CA LEU A 23 -22.22 6.69 -1.93
C LEU A 23 -21.70 6.31 -0.54
N ASN A 24 -22.48 6.59 0.52
CA ASN A 24 -22.12 6.25 1.89
C ASN A 24 -22.10 4.72 2.11
N GLU A 25 -23.06 4.00 1.51
CA GLU A 25 -23.14 2.54 1.56
C GLU A 25 -21.95 1.87 0.84
N ILE A 26 -21.56 2.39 -0.33
CA ILE A 26 -20.37 1.94 -1.07
C ILE A 26 -19.09 2.21 -0.27
N VAL A 27 -18.98 3.40 0.34
CA VAL A 27 -17.82 3.74 1.19
C VAL A 27 -17.75 2.85 2.41
N LEU A 28 -18.87 2.62 3.11
CA LEU A 28 -18.94 1.72 4.26
C LEU A 28 -18.57 0.28 3.88
N GLN A 29 -19.06 -0.23 2.75
CA GLN A 29 -18.67 -1.54 2.23
C GLN A 29 -17.16 -1.60 1.94
N SER A 30 -16.60 -0.56 1.32
CA SER A 30 -15.17 -0.53 1.02
C SER A 30 -14.29 -0.51 2.28
N ILE A 31 -14.73 0.19 3.33
CA ILE A 31 -14.05 0.25 4.64
C ILE A 31 -14.15 -1.11 5.36
N GLU A 32 -15.30 -1.75 5.33
CA GLU A 32 -15.50 -3.07 5.96
C GLU A 32 -14.67 -4.15 5.25
N GLN A 33 -14.62 -4.10 3.92
CA GLN A 33 -13.82 -4.99 3.10
C GLN A 33 -12.31 -4.74 3.28
N GLU A 34 -11.89 -3.49 3.43
CA GLU A 34 -10.52 -3.12 3.82
C GLU A 34 -10.16 -3.70 5.19
N LYS A 35 -11.07 -3.61 6.17
CA LYS A 35 -10.85 -4.14 7.52
C LYS A 35 -10.70 -5.66 7.52
N LEU A 36 -11.52 -6.39 6.76
CA LEU A 36 -11.43 -7.84 6.62
C LEU A 36 -10.13 -8.29 5.93
N LEU A 37 -9.65 -7.52 4.94
CA LEU A 37 -8.37 -7.79 4.29
C LEU A 37 -7.21 -7.60 5.28
N LEU A 38 -7.22 -6.51 6.05
CA LEU A 38 -6.21 -6.23 7.07
C LEU A 38 -6.20 -7.30 8.19
N GLU A 39 -7.38 -7.78 8.61
CA GLU A 39 -7.53 -8.87 9.58
C GLU A 39 -6.93 -10.19 9.02
N SER A 40 -7.22 -10.52 7.75
CA SER A 40 -6.71 -11.74 7.10
C SER A 40 -5.18 -11.76 6.90
N ILE A 41 -4.58 -10.59 6.63
CA ILE A 41 -3.12 -10.43 6.54
C ILE A 41 -2.47 -10.62 7.93
N ASN A 42 -3.15 -10.17 8.98
CA ASN A 42 -2.69 -10.30 10.35
C ASN A 42 -2.79 -11.77 10.85
N GLU A 43 -3.87 -12.48 10.51
CA GLU A 43 -4.02 -13.91 10.86
C GLU A 43 -2.98 -14.80 10.16
N GLN A 44 -2.60 -14.51 8.92
CA GLN A 44 -1.51 -15.24 8.23
C GLN A 44 -0.13 -15.06 8.88
N SER A 45 0.07 -14.01 9.69
CA SER A 45 1.31 -13.79 10.44
C SER A 45 1.36 -14.58 11.76
N ALA A 46 0.24 -15.13 12.21
CA ALA A 46 0.14 -15.91 13.46
C ALA A 46 0.52 -17.39 13.28
N GLU A 47 1.41 -17.70 12.33
CA GLU A 47 1.94 -19.04 12.13
C GLU A 47 2.78 -19.43 13.37
N GLN A 48 2.25 -20.36 14.17
CA GLN A 48 2.84 -20.79 15.43
C GLN A 48 4.23 -21.41 15.19
N LEU A 49 5.29 -20.66 15.53
CA LEU A 49 6.67 -21.10 15.34
C LEU A 49 6.97 -22.36 16.14
N SER A 50 7.41 -23.42 15.44
CA SER A 50 7.90 -24.65 16.07
C SER A 50 9.12 -24.37 16.96
N PHE A 51 9.33 -25.17 18.01
CA PHE A 51 10.43 -25.00 18.97
C PHE A 51 11.81 -24.94 18.28
N GLY A 52 12.03 -25.78 17.26
CA GLY A 52 13.25 -25.78 16.46
C GLY A 52 13.44 -24.48 15.67
N GLN A 53 12.36 -23.93 15.11
CA GLN A 53 12.39 -22.66 14.38
C GLN A 53 12.69 -21.47 15.30
N ARG A 54 12.20 -21.48 16.54
CA ARG A 54 12.51 -20.46 17.55
C ARG A 54 13.97 -20.53 18.02
N LEU A 55 14.52 -21.74 18.12
CA LEU A 55 15.92 -21.94 18.51
C LEU A 55 16.87 -21.49 17.38
N ALA A 56 16.61 -21.88 16.14
CA ALA A 56 17.41 -21.48 14.98
C ALA A 56 17.49 -19.95 14.84
N ASP A 57 16.37 -19.24 15.04
CA ASP A 57 16.34 -17.79 15.05
C ASP A 57 17.22 -17.15 16.12
N ARG A 58 17.14 -17.70 17.33
CA ARG A 58 17.90 -17.16 18.45
C ARG A 58 19.39 -17.37 18.20
N VAL A 59 19.78 -18.52 17.65
CA VAL A 59 21.16 -18.83 17.27
C VAL A 59 21.63 -17.92 16.13
N ALA A 60 20.84 -17.72 15.08
CA ALA A 60 21.20 -16.84 13.97
C ALA A 60 21.37 -15.37 14.41
N ARG A 61 20.44 -14.86 15.24
CA ARG A 61 20.53 -13.50 15.79
C ARG A 61 21.73 -13.32 16.73
N PHE A 62 22.06 -14.35 17.51
CA PHE A 62 23.21 -14.32 18.41
C PHE A 62 24.54 -14.40 17.65
N GLY A 63 24.65 -15.34 16.71
CA GLY A 63 25.84 -15.54 15.87
C GLY A 63 26.14 -14.37 14.92
N GLY A 64 25.11 -13.59 14.51
CA GLY A 64 25.28 -12.41 13.67
C GLY A 64 25.66 -11.11 14.41
N SER A 65 25.80 -11.14 15.74
CA SER A 65 26.10 -9.93 16.52
C SER A 65 27.59 -9.62 16.58
N TRP A 66 28.00 -8.40 16.25
CA TRP A 66 29.38 -7.92 16.40
C TRP A 66 29.98 -8.19 17.80
N LYS A 67 29.16 -8.15 18.86
CA LYS A 67 29.60 -8.44 20.24
C LYS A 67 29.99 -9.91 20.42
N PHE A 68 29.30 -10.84 19.76
CA PHE A 68 29.62 -12.27 19.80
C PHE A 68 30.94 -12.55 19.10
N ILE A 69 31.18 -11.96 17.92
CA ILE A 69 32.45 -12.09 17.19
C ILE A 69 33.62 -11.61 18.06
N SER A 70 33.51 -10.44 18.69
CA SER A 70 34.58 -9.91 19.55
C SER A 70 34.85 -10.79 20.78
N TRP A 71 33.81 -11.27 21.46
CA TRP A 71 33.96 -12.16 22.61
C TRP A 71 34.59 -13.51 22.23
N PHE A 72 34.17 -14.10 21.11
CA PHE A 72 34.71 -15.34 20.60
C PHE A 72 36.20 -15.21 20.23
N ALA A 73 36.59 -14.10 19.60
CA ALA A 73 37.98 -13.79 19.29
C ALA A 73 38.86 -13.67 20.54
N VAL A 74 38.34 -13.03 21.61
CA VAL A 74 39.06 -12.93 22.90
C VAL A 74 39.28 -14.31 23.53
N ILE A 75 38.27 -15.18 23.51
CA ILE A 75 38.40 -16.54 24.04
C ILE A 75 39.44 -17.34 23.27
N LEU A 76 39.44 -17.25 21.94
CA LEU A 76 40.46 -17.90 21.11
C LEU A 76 41.86 -17.38 21.45
N ALA A 77 42.02 -16.06 21.60
CA ALA A 77 43.30 -15.46 22.00
C ALA A 77 43.76 -15.94 23.39
N ILE A 78 42.84 -16.05 24.36
CA ILE A 78 43.13 -16.60 25.69
C ILE A 78 43.52 -18.08 25.59
N TRP A 79 42.81 -18.89 24.81
CA TRP A 79 43.10 -20.32 24.63
C TRP A 79 44.49 -20.54 24.04
N ILE A 80 44.86 -19.75 23.02
CA ILE A 80 46.20 -19.77 22.40
C ILE A 80 47.25 -19.34 23.44
N GLY A 81 47.00 -18.26 24.19
CA GLY A 81 47.91 -17.75 25.22
C GLY A 81 48.15 -18.77 26.35
N VAL A 82 47.09 -19.42 26.83
CA VAL A 82 47.15 -20.46 27.85
C VAL A 82 47.97 -21.65 27.36
N ASN A 83 47.73 -22.14 26.13
CA ASN A 83 48.49 -23.26 25.57
C ASN A 83 49.97 -22.90 25.33
N LEU A 84 50.28 -21.66 24.93
CA LEU A 84 51.67 -21.21 24.77
C LEU A 84 52.45 -21.18 26.10
N VAL A 85 51.79 -20.83 27.21
CA VAL A 85 52.41 -20.81 28.55
C VAL A 85 52.49 -22.22 29.16
N LEU A 86 51.43 -23.04 29.04
CA LEU A 86 51.37 -24.41 29.55
C LEU A 86 52.27 -25.41 28.80
N VAL A 87 52.75 -25.07 27.60
CA VAL A 87 53.78 -25.82 26.84
C VAL A 87 55.02 -26.14 27.70
N THR A 88 55.30 -25.38 28.75
CA THR A 88 56.45 -25.60 29.64
C THR A 88 56.27 -26.73 30.67
N ARG A 89 55.06 -27.28 30.88
CA ARG A 89 54.82 -28.33 31.90
C ARG A 89 54.12 -29.60 31.39
N ASP A 90 53.07 -29.48 30.56
CA ASP A 90 52.34 -30.62 30.00
C ASP A 90 51.68 -30.22 28.67
N ARG A 91 51.83 -31.04 27.63
CA ARG A 91 51.41 -30.73 26.25
C ARG A 91 49.93 -31.08 26.05
N PHE A 92 49.04 -30.25 26.57
CA PHE A 92 47.59 -30.46 26.43
C PHE A 92 47.10 -30.27 24.97
N ASP A 93 47.62 -29.27 24.24
CA ASP A 93 47.36 -29.07 22.79
C ASP A 93 48.58 -28.40 22.09
N PRO A 94 49.62 -29.17 21.70
CA PRO A 94 50.82 -28.62 21.06
C PRO A 94 50.54 -28.07 19.66
N TYR A 95 51.31 -27.06 19.25
CA TYR A 95 51.26 -26.50 17.90
C TYR A 95 51.37 -27.63 16.86
N PRO A 96 50.41 -27.80 15.92
CA PRO A 96 49.50 -26.79 15.35
C PRO A 96 48.05 -26.73 15.91
N PHE A 97 47.81 -27.07 17.18
CA PHE A 97 46.50 -26.99 17.86
C PHE A 97 45.39 -27.89 17.25
N ILE A 98 45.58 -29.21 17.30
CA ILE A 98 44.68 -30.17 16.64
C ILE A 98 43.28 -30.19 17.27
N LEU A 99 43.19 -30.03 18.59
CA LEU A 99 41.91 -30.05 19.30
C LEU A 99 41.09 -28.80 19.02
N LEU A 100 41.75 -27.62 19.01
CA LEU A 100 41.09 -26.37 18.66
C LEU A 100 40.57 -26.42 17.21
N ASN A 101 41.39 -26.92 16.28
CA ASN A 101 41.00 -27.02 14.88
C ASN A 101 39.80 -27.97 14.67
N LEU A 102 39.77 -29.10 15.39
CA LEU A 102 38.64 -30.03 15.37
C LEU A 102 37.36 -29.38 15.88
N LEU A 103 37.45 -28.65 17.00
CA LEU A 103 36.30 -27.98 17.62
C LEU A 103 35.74 -26.87 16.70
N LEU A 104 36.62 -26.03 16.13
CA LEU A 104 36.23 -24.99 15.18
C LEU A 104 35.59 -25.57 13.92
N SER A 105 36.12 -26.67 13.39
CA SER A 105 35.55 -27.35 12.22
C SER A 105 34.15 -27.89 12.51
N CYS A 106 33.94 -28.52 13.68
CA CYS A 106 32.62 -29.00 14.10
C CYS A 106 31.62 -27.84 14.30
N LEU A 107 32.08 -26.74 14.92
CA LEU A 107 31.26 -25.54 15.12
C LEU A 107 30.80 -24.95 13.79
N ALA A 108 31.72 -24.79 12.84
CA ALA A 108 31.43 -24.28 11.50
C ALA A 108 30.46 -25.19 10.72
N ALA A 109 30.64 -26.51 10.82
CA ALA A 109 29.79 -27.50 10.15
C ALA A 109 28.32 -27.43 10.61
N ILE A 110 28.08 -27.19 11.90
CA ILE A 110 26.71 -27.01 12.44
C ILE A 110 26.18 -25.59 12.14
N GLN A 111 27.07 -24.60 12.06
CA GLN A 111 26.69 -23.21 11.83
C GLN A 111 26.10 -22.99 10.43
N ALA A 112 26.67 -23.58 9.38
CA ALA A 112 26.22 -23.36 8.01
C ALA A 112 24.74 -23.77 7.75
N PRO A 113 24.27 -24.96 8.14
CA PRO A 113 22.86 -25.34 8.03
C PRO A 113 21.93 -24.48 8.87
N VAL A 114 22.33 -24.07 10.08
CA VAL A 114 21.51 -23.20 10.93
C VAL A 114 21.34 -21.82 10.31
N ILE A 115 22.41 -21.26 9.75
CA ILE A 115 22.34 -20.00 8.98
C ILE A 115 21.43 -20.18 7.77
N MET A 116 21.61 -21.25 6.99
CA MET A 116 20.80 -21.52 5.79
C MET A 116 19.31 -21.70 6.12
N MET A 117 18.97 -22.41 7.21
CA MET A 117 17.60 -22.54 7.70
C MET A 117 17.01 -21.18 8.13
N SER A 118 17.81 -20.34 8.78
CA SER A 118 17.38 -18.99 9.14
C SER A 118 17.20 -18.10 7.92
N GLN A 119 18.04 -18.24 6.90
CA GLN A 119 17.97 -17.50 5.63
C GLN A 119 16.74 -17.90 4.81
N ASN A 120 16.54 -19.19 4.54
CA ASN A 120 15.37 -19.70 3.80
C ASN A 120 14.06 -19.18 4.40
N ARG A 121 13.99 -19.14 5.73
CA ARG A 121 12.79 -18.67 6.43
C ARG A 121 12.62 -17.15 6.38
N GLN A 122 13.71 -16.38 6.38
CA GLN A 122 13.64 -14.95 6.17
C GLN A 122 13.19 -14.65 4.73
N GLU A 123 13.72 -15.38 3.74
CA GLU A 123 13.33 -15.29 2.34
C GLU A 123 11.85 -15.64 2.13
N GLU A 124 11.31 -16.67 2.80
CA GLU A 124 9.88 -16.99 2.74
C GLU A 124 9.00 -15.85 3.28
N LYS A 125 9.40 -15.22 4.38
CA LYS A 125 8.70 -14.06 4.94
C LYS A 125 8.78 -12.86 4.00
N ASP A 126 9.96 -12.59 3.47
CA ASP A 126 10.18 -11.50 2.53
C ASP A 126 9.40 -11.74 1.23
N ARG A 127 9.31 -12.98 0.75
CA ARG A 127 8.47 -13.36 -0.40
C ARG A 127 6.99 -13.08 -0.14
N LYS A 128 6.43 -13.58 0.99
CA LYS A 128 5.03 -13.33 1.37
C LYS A 128 4.75 -11.82 1.47
N ARG A 129 5.67 -11.05 2.06
CA ARG A 129 5.57 -9.59 2.15
C ARG A 129 5.55 -8.93 0.77
N ASN A 130 6.46 -9.33 -0.12
CA ASN A 130 6.53 -8.80 -1.48
C ASN A 130 5.26 -9.12 -2.30
N GLU A 131 4.71 -10.34 -2.15
CA GLU A 131 3.44 -10.73 -2.78
C GLU A 131 2.28 -9.84 -2.28
N ASN A 132 2.21 -9.59 -0.98
CA ASN A 132 1.19 -8.70 -0.41
C ASN A 132 1.35 -7.25 -0.90
N ASP A 133 2.58 -6.72 -0.90
CA ASP A 133 2.88 -5.37 -1.38
C ASP A 133 2.52 -5.24 -2.88
N TYR A 134 2.75 -6.27 -3.68
CA TYR A 134 2.34 -6.32 -5.09
C TYR A 134 0.82 -6.24 -5.25
N VAL A 135 0.06 -7.02 -4.47
CA VAL A 135 -1.42 -7.00 -4.51
C VAL A 135 -1.97 -5.63 -4.11
N VAL A 136 -1.42 -5.01 -3.06
CA VAL A 136 -1.80 -3.66 -2.63
C VAL A 136 -1.52 -2.64 -3.73
N ASN A 137 -0.35 -2.72 -4.38
CA ASN A 137 0.00 -1.81 -5.47
C ASN A 137 -0.92 -1.98 -6.69
N LEU A 138 -1.26 -3.23 -7.05
CA LEU A 138 -2.20 -3.50 -8.13
C LEU A 138 -3.61 -2.95 -7.82
N LYS A 139 -4.06 -3.09 -6.57
CA LYS A 139 -5.33 -2.50 -6.10
C LYS A 139 -5.32 -0.98 -6.23
N ALA A 140 -4.23 -0.34 -5.81
CA ALA A 140 -4.07 1.10 -5.95
C ALA A 140 -4.08 1.54 -7.42
N GLU A 141 -3.43 0.81 -8.33
CA GLU A 141 -3.47 1.09 -9.77
C GLU A 141 -4.90 1.01 -10.33
N ILE A 142 -5.66 -0.02 -9.96
CA ILE A 142 -7.05 -0.20 -10.38
C ILE A 142 -7.91 0.95 -9.86
N GLU A 143 -7.80 1.30 -8.58
CA GLU A 143 -8.54 2.42 -7.97
C GLU A 143 -8.23 3.75 -8.67
N ILE A 144 -6.96 4.04 -8.96
CA ILE A 144 -6.55 5.24 -9.71
C ILE A 144 -7.17 5.24 -11.11
N ARG A 145 -7.12 4.10 -11.83
CA ARG A 145 -7.72 3.99 -13.17
C ARG A 145 -9.24 4.21 -13.12
N THR A 146 -9.92 3.67 -12.11
CA THR A 146 -11.37 3.90 -11.91
C THR A 146 -11.68 5.35 -11.58
N LEU A 147 -10.88 6.01 -10.73
CA LEU A 147 -11.03 7.44 -10.46
C LEU A 147 -10.84 8.27 -11.73
N HIS A 148 -9.85 7.94 -12.56
CA HIS A 148 -9.61 8.62 -13.83
C HIS A 148 -10.82 8.51 -14.76
N GLN A 149 -11.39 7.31 -14.92
CA GLN A 149 -12.59 7.09 -15.72
C GLN A 149 -13.80 7.90 -15.19
N LYS A 150 -13.99 7.96 -13.88
CA LYS A 150 -15.06 8.79 -13.28
C LYS A 150 -14.85 10.28 -13.56
N ILE A 151 -13.61 10.76 -13.46
CA ILE A 151 -13.25 12.15 -13.78
C ILE A 151 -13.56 12.44 -15.24
N ASP A 152 -13.19 11.56 -16.17
CA ASP A 152 -13.48 11.73 -17.61
C ASP A 152 -14.99 11.82 -17.88
N LEU A 153 -15.78 10.95 -17.24
CA LEU A 153 -17.25 10.98 -17.35
C LEU A 153 -17.84 12.29 -16.81
N LEU A 154 -17.38 12.74 -15.64
CA LEU A 154 -17.82 14.01 -15.06
C LEU A 154 -17.44 15.19 -15.96
N ILE A 155 -16.23 15.21 -16.52
CA ILE A 155 -15.77 16.24 -17.45
C ILE A 155 -16.67 16.27 -18.69
N GLN A 156 -16.99 15.11 -19.28
CA GLN A 156 -17.89 15.01 -20.42
C GLN A 156 -19.28 15.57 -20.11
N GLU A 157 -19.83 15.24 -18.95
CA GLU A 157 -21.14 15.74 -18.53
C GLU A 157 -21.14 17.25 -18.33
N GLN A 158 -20.11 17.79 -17.66
CA GLN A 158 -19.95 19.23 -17.47
C GLN A 158 -19.75 19.97 -18.79
N PHE A 159 -18.99 19.39 -19.72
CA PHE A 159 -18.78 19.95 -21.06
C PHE A 159 -20.09 20.03 -21.85
N LYS A 160 -20.92 18.97 -21.78
CA LYS A 160 -22.24 18.96 -22.41
C LYS A 160 -23.15 20.05 -21.83
N LYS A 161 -23.22 20.18 -20.50
CA LYS A 161 -24.00 21.24 -19.82
C LYS A 161 -23.55 22.64 -20.23
N LEU A 162 -22.23 22.85 -20.40
CA LEU A 162 -21.68 24.13 -20.85
C LEU A 162 -22.14 24.46 -22.27
N ILE A 163 -22.10 23.49 -23.20
CA ILE A 163 -22.58 23.68 -24.58
C ILE A 163 -24.09 23.98 -24.60
N GLU A 164 -24.89 23.27 -23.81
CA GLU A 164 -26.34 23.50 -23.73
C GLU A 164 -26.65 24.91 -23.21
N SER A 165 -25.98 25.36 -22.15
CA SER A 165 -26.12 26.73 -21.62
C SER A 165 -25.71 27.79 -22.65
N GLN A 166 -24.59 27.60 -23.35
CA GLN A 166 -24.14 28.50 -24.42
C GLN A 166 -25.16 28.55 -25.57
N ALA A 167 -25.73 27.41 -25.96
CA ALA A 167 -26.75 27.34 -27.01
C ALA A 167 -28.04 28.06 -26.61
N GLU A 168 -28.46 27.96 -25.35
CA GLU A 168 -29.59 28.74 -24.82
C GLU A 168 -29.31 30.24 -24.84
N GLN A 169 -28.10 30.66 -24.41
CA GLN A 169 -27.68 32.07 -24.45
C GLN A 169 -27.71 32.63 -25.88
N ILE A 170 -27.24 31.86 -26.88
CA ILE A 170 -27.30 32.27 -28.29
C ILE A 170 -28.75 32.41 -28.77
N LYS A 171 -29.65 31.47 -28.41
CA LYS A 171 -31.07 31.58 -28.77
C LYS A 171 -31.72 32.83 -28.17
N LEU A 172 -31.39 33.15 -26.92
CA LEU A 172 -31.87 34.35 -26.23
C LEU A 172 -31.37 35.63 -26.91
N LEU A 173 -30.08 35.68 -27.31
CA LEU A 173 -29.54 36.79 -28.09
C LEU A 173 -30.25 36.93 -29.44
N GLN A 174 -30.49 35.82 -30.14
CA GLN A 174 -31.23 35.83 -31.41
C GLN A 174 -32.67 36.31 -31.25
N SER A 175 -33.37 35.93 -30.17
CA SER A 175 -34.72 36.41 -29.90
C SER A 175 -34.72 37.92 -29.60
N ILE A 176 -33.77 38.40 -28.79
CA ILE A 176 -33.63 39.83 -28.50
C ILE A 176 -33.37 40.63 -29.79
N ILE A 177 -32.46 40.18 -30.65
CA ILE A 177 -32.16 40.83 -31.93
C ILE A 177 -33.41 40.84 -32.82
N ARG A 178 -34.13 39.72 -32.91
CA ARG A 178 -35.35 39.60 -33.72
C ARG A 178 -36.48 40.50 -33.22
N ASP A 179 -36.70 40.55 -31.91
CA ASP A 179 -37.74 41.39 -31.30
C ASP A 179 -37.42 42.88 -31.45
N ASN A 180 -36.14 43.26 -31.32
CA ASN A 180 -35.68 44.61 -31.57
C ASN A 180 -35.89 45.00 -33.05
N ALA A 181 -35.58 44.11 -34.00
CA ALA A 181 -35.84 44.34 -35.43
C ALA A 181 -37.34 44.52 -35.75
N LYS A 182 -38.22 43.74 -35.13
CA LYS A 182 -39.68 43.92 -35.26
C LYS A 182 -40.14 45.26 -34.70
N HIS A 183 -39.67 45.62 -33.50
CA HIS A 183 -40.07 46.87 -32.85
C HIS A 183 -39.61 48.10 -33.65
N ASN A 184 -38.45 48.04 -34.29
CA ASN A 184 -37.96 49.11 -35.16
C ASN A 184 -38.71 49.20 -36.50
N GLY A 185 -39.13 48.07 -37.06
CA GLY A 185 -39.97 48.03 -38.26
C GLY A 185 -41.37 48.61 -38.06
N ASP A 186 -41.94 48.48 -36.86
CA ASP A 186 -43.28 49.00 -36.52
C ASP A 186 -43.27 50.52 -36.27
N LYS A 187 -42.21 51.04 -35.62
CA LYS A 187 -42.00 52.49 -35.46
C LYS A 187 -41.86 53.23 -36.79
N ASN A 188 -41.22 52.61 -37.78
CA ASN A 188 -41.01 53.21 -39.09
C ASN A 188 -42.29 53.22 -39.96
N LYS A 189 -43.22 52.28 -39.72
CA LYS A 189 -44.56 52.30 -40.37
C LYS A 189 -45.52 53.31 -39.73
N SER A 190 -45.41 53.57 -38.43
CA SER A 190 -46.24 54.56 -37.72
C SER A 190 -45.81 56.02 -37.92
N SER A 191 -44.59 56.28 -38.40
CA SER A 191 -44.09 57.65 -38.66
C SER A 191 -44.21 58.08 -40.13
N GLY A 192 -44.75 57.21 -40.99
CA GLY A 192 -44.89 57.44 -42.43
C GLY A 192 -46.34 57.64 -42.91
N GLN A 193 -47.28 57.92 -42.00
CA GLN A 193 -48.64 58.39 -42.31
C GLN A 193 -48.81 59.84 -41.86
#